data_AF-A0AAP6DCK8-F1
#
_entry.id   AF-A0AAP6DCK8-F1
#
_cell.length_a   1.000
_cell.length_b   1.000
_cell.length_c   1.000
_cell.angle_alpha   90.00
_cell.angle_beta   90.00
_cell.angle_gamma   90.00
#
_symmetry.space_group_name_H-M   'P 1'
#
loop_
_entity.id
_entity.type
_entity.pdbx_description
1 polymer ?
#
loop_
_entity_poly.entity_id
_entity_poly.type
_entity_poly.pdbx_seq_one_letter_code
_entity_poly.pdbx_strand_id
1 'polypeptide(L)'
;NEKYVMKITGDDEIGKAQLDSFINPKKAYPVIATTSELMTTGVDAKTCKLVVLDQGIQSMTKFKQIIGRGTRIDDRYGKLWFTILDFKKATELFADERFDGVPERVKETKPEDFDADEGLDEIIDGEDELEQDDPFEGEDIDPESIQEPEAPYDSGSSPSNGSNSDDDWQDENRVRK
;
A
#
# COMPACT_ATOMS: atom_id res chain seq x y z
N ASN A 1 28.31 -5.15 2.96
CA ASN A 1 27.73 -5.93 4.08
C ASN A 1 26.99 -7.11 3.47
N GLU A 2 27.35 -8.35 3.81
CA GLU A 2 26.75 -9.57 3.22
C GLU A 2 25.25 -9.73 3.54
N LYS A 3 24.76 -9.07 4.61
CA LYS A 3 23.34 -9.08 4.99
C LYS A 3 22.54 -7.96 4.34
N TYR A 4 23.13 -7.15 3.45
CA TYR A 4 22.41 -6.03 2.85
C TYR A 4 21.25 -6.51 1.98
N VAL A 5 21.54 -7.47 1.10
CA VAL A 5 20.56 -8.16 0.27
C VAL A 5 20.45 -9.59 0.75
N MET A 6 19.24 -10.03 1.09
CA MET A 6 18.98 -11.41 1.50
C MET A 6 17.88 -12.01 0.64
N LYS A 7 18.08 -13.26 0.23
CA LYS A 7 17.04 -14.08 -0.36
C LYS A 7 16.23 -14.71 0.79
N ILE A 8 14.91 -14.58 0.73
CA ILE A 8 13.98 -15.14 1.72
C ILE A 8 12.97 -16.00 0.97
N THR A 9 13.18 -17.31 0.95
CA THR A 9 12.34 -18.29 0.26
C THR A 9 11.94 -19.45 1.17
N GLY A 10 10.92 -20.21 0.75
CA GLY A 10 10.36 -21.34 1.53
C GLY A 10 11.31 -22.50 1.78
N ASP A 11 12.37 -22.58 1.01
CA ASP A 11 13.40 -23.62 1.04
C ASP A 11 14.71 -23.14 1.70
N ASP A 12 14.81 -21.85 2.05
CA ASP A 12 16.02 -21.25 2.64
C ASP A 12 15.84 -20.97 4.14
N GLU A 13 16.36 -21.86 4.99
CA GLU A 13 16.29 -21.73 6.44
C GLU A 13 17.00 -20.47 6.96
N ILE A 14 18.12 -20.08 6.33
CA ILE A 14 18.89 -18.91 6.71
C ILE A 14 18.11 -17.63 6.36
N GLY A 15 17.56 -17.59 5.15
CA GLY A 15 16.70 -16.49 4.69
C GLY A 15 15.47 -16.29 5.59
N LYS A 16 14.78 -17.39 5.93
CA LYS A 16 13.65 -17.35 6.87
C LYS A 16 14.02 -16.79 8.24
N ALA A 17 15.18 -17.17 8.78
CA ALA A 17 15.64 -16.65 10.06
C ALA A 17 15.92 -15.13 10.04
N GLN A 18 16.19 -14.54 8.87
CA GLN A 18 16.36 -13.10 8.73
C GLN A 18 15.05 -12.33 8.56
N LEU A 19 13.91 -13.01 8.37
CA LEU A 19 12.62 -12.37 8.19
C LEU A 19 12.23 -11.49 9.38
N ASP A 20 12.43 -11.98 10.61
CA ASP A 20 12.18 -11.20 11.84
C ASP A 20 13.09 -9.97 11.95
N SER A 21 14.31 -10.08 11.41
CA SER A 21 15.23 -8.95 11.38
C SER A 21 14.80 -7.91 10.34
N PHE A 22 14.28 -8.34 9.19
CA PHE A 22 13.76 -7.45 8.15
C PHE A 22 12.52 -6.67 8.58
N ILE A 23 11.60 -7.34 9.29
CA ILE A 23 10.35 -6.72 9.76
C ILE A 23 10.60 -5.74 10.92
N ASN A 24 11.72 -5.87 11.63
CA ASN A 24 11.99 -5.09 12.82
C ASN A 24 12.52 -3.69 12.46
N PRO A 25 11.78 -2.61 12.77
CA PRO A 25 12.18 -1.26 12.41
C PRO A 25 13.46 -0.77 13.14
N LYS A 26 13.89 -1.47 14.19
CA LYS A 26 15.15 -1.17 14.92
C LYS A 26 16.38 -1.84 14.30
N LYS A 27 16.21 -2.68 13.28
CA LYS A 27 17.30 -3.39 12.61
C LYS A 27 17.57 -2.72 11.27
N ALA A 28 18.83 -2.40 11.02
CA ALA A 28 19.26 -1.82 9.75
C ALA A 28 19.43 -2.85 8.61
N TYR A 29 19.41 -4.15 8.93
CA TYR A 29 19.64 -5.22 7.97
C TYR A 29 18.73 -6.43 8.22
N PRO A 30 18.30 -7.13 7.15
CA PRO A 30 18.55 -6.81 5.73
C PRO A 30 17.79 -5.57 5.26
N VAL A 31 18.30 -4.91 4.21
CA VAL A 31 17.64 -3.74 3.57
C VAL A 31 16.77 -4.19 2.42
N ILE A 32 17.25 -5.15 1.62
CA ILE A 32 16.53 -5.71 0.48
C ILE A 32 16.26 -7.20 0.76
N ALA A 33 14.99 -7.59 0.69
CA ALA A 33 14.56 -8.97 0.77
C ALA A 33 14.00 -9.42 -0.59
N THR A 34 14.64 -10.41 -1.23
CA THR A 34 14.12 -11.01 -2.47
C THR A 34 13.33 -12.27 -2.14
N THR A 35 12.15 -12.41 -2.76
CA THR A 35 11.22 -13.52 -2.51
C THR A 35 10.57 -13.95 -3.82
N SER A 36 10.26 -15.24 -3.95
CA SER A 36 9.38 -15.75 -5.01
C SER A 36 7.91 -15.71 -4.57
N GLU A 37 7.62 -16.29 -3.41
CA GLU A 37 6.25 -16.48 -2.89
C GLU A 37 6.14 -16.31 -1.37
N LEU A 38 7.22 -16.44 -0.59
CA LEU A 38 7.10 -16.54 0.87
C LEU A 38 6.61 -15.25 1.54
N MET A 39 6.83 -14.08 0.93
CA MET A 39 6.28 -12.81 1.44
C MET A 39 4.81 -12.60 1.07
N THR A 40 4.17 -13.50 0.31
CA THR A 40 2.77 -13.32 -0.13
C THR A 40 1.77 -13.56 1.01
N THR A 41 2.12 -14.35 2.03
CA THR A 41 1.28 -14.54 3.22
C THR A 41 2.10 -14.42 4.52
N GLY A 42 1.64 -13.58 5.44
CA GLY A 42 2.14 -13.54 6.83
C GLY A 42 3.29 -12.59 7.16
N VAL A 43 3.81 -11.81 6.21
CA VAL A 43 4.87 -10.82 6.46
C VAL A 43 4.31 -9.40 6.53
N ASP A 44 4.53 -8.70 7.64
CA ASP A 44 4.06 -7.31 7.87
C ASP A 44 5.24 -6.40 8.19
N ALA A 45 5.95 -5.92 7.16
CA ALA A 45 7.05 -4.97 7.31
C ALA A 45 6.52 -3.53 7.26
N LYS A 46 6.23 -2.95 8.42
CA LYS A 46 5.63 -1.61 8.54
C LYS A 46 6.49 -0.47 7.95
N THR A 47 7.80 -0.67 7.84
CA THR A 47 8.76 0.30 7.31
C THR A 47 9.12 0.06 5.85
N CYS A 48 8.32 -0.73 5.11
CA CYS A 48 8.57 -1.04 3.70
C CYS A 48 8.35 0.18 2.80
N LYS A 49 9.43 0.83 2.35
CA LYS A 49 9.38 2.03 1.47
C LYS A 49 9.33 1.73 -0.03
N LEU A 50 9.85 0.59 -0.46
CA LEU A 50 9.97 0.24 -1.88
C LEU A 50 9.47 -1.18 -2.13
N VAL A 51 8.56 -1.34 -3.08
CA VAL A 51 8.07 -2.64 -3.56
C VAL A 51 8.49 -2.80 -5.03
N VAL A 52 9.30 -3.82 -5.31
CA VAL A 52 9.79 -4.11 -6.67
C VAL A 52 9.04 -5.31 -7.25
N LEU A 53 8.45 -5.14 -8.43
CA LEU A 53 7.72 -6.17 -9.17
C LEU A 53 8.56 -6.64 -10.37
N ASP A 54 9.24 -7.77 -10.21
CA ASP A 54 10.01 -8.43 -11.29
C ASP A 54 9.37 -9.75 -11.77
N GLN A 55 8.19 -10.10 -11.25
CA GLN A 55 7.47 -11.31 -11.66
C GLN A 55 6.21 -10.97 -12.43
N GLY A 56 5.86 -11.81 -13.43
CA GLY A 56 4.58 -11.71 -14.12
C GLY A 56 3.45 -12.08 -13.17
N ILE A 57 2.71 -11.09 -12.68
CA ILE A 57 1.56 -11.31 -11.80
C ILE A 57 0.34 -11.62 -12.66
N GLN A 58 -0.28 -12.78 -12.44
CA GLN A 58 -1.42 -13.25 -13.24
C GLN A 58 -2.78 -13.04 -12.55
N SER A 59 -2.78 -12.47 -11.34
CA SER A 59 -3.99 -12.32 -10.53
C SER A 59 -4.00 -10.98 -9.82
N MET A 60 -5.13 -10.28 -9.95
CA MET A 60 -5.44 -9.05 -9.23
C MET A 60 -5.25 -9.22 -7.72
N THR A 61 -5.77 -10.29 -7.14
CA THR A 61 -5.65 -10.55 -5.69
C THR A 61 -4.19 -10.66 -5.27
N LYS A 62 -3.35 -11.36 -6.05
CA LYS A 62 -1.91 -11.48 -5.76
C LYS A 62 -1.22 -10.13 -5.86
N PHE A 63 -1.56 -9.32 -6.87
CA PHE A 63 -1.04 -7.97 -7.03
C PHE A 63 -1.37 -7.10 -5.80
N LYS A 64 -2.65 -7.00 -5.43
CA LYS A 64 -3.12 -6.22 -4.27
C LYS A 64 -2.50 -6.71 -2.96
N GLN A 65 -2.32 -8.02 -2.78
CA GLN A 65 -1.63 -8.58 -1.61
C GLN A 65 -0.16 -8.18 -1.53
N ILE A 66 0.54 -8.07 -2.67
CA ILE A 66 1.94 -7.64 -2.73
C ILE A 66 2.05 -6.14 -2.40
N ILE A 67 1.31 -5.28 -3.12
CA ILE A 67 1.40 -3.83 -2.89
C ILE A 67 0.84 -3.43 -1.52
N GLY A 68 -0.15 -4.18 -1.00
CA GLY A 68 -0.72 -3.99 0.34
C GLY A 68 0.28 -4.21 1.48
N ARG A 69 1.49 -4.69 1.20
CA ARG A 69 2.60 -4.72 2.17
C ARG A 69 3.23 -3.35 2.38
N GLY A 70 3.19 -2.46 1.38
CA GLY A 70 3.77 -1.11 1.44
C GLY A 70 2.82 -0.04 1.99
N THR A 71 1.50 -0.32 2.03
CA THR A 71 0.46 0.65 2.42
C THR A 71 0.42 0.99 3.91
N ARG A 72 1.22 0.32 4.74
CA ARG A 72 1.33 0.66 6.16
C ARG A 72 2.08 1.97 6.35
N ILE A 73 1.56 2.79 7.26
CA ILE A 73 2.12 4.08 7.68
C ILE A 73 2.78 3.90 9.06
N ASP A 74 3.97 4.47 9.24
CA ASP A 74 4.64 4.58 10.54
C ASP A 74 5.41 5.91 10.63
N ASP A 75 4.72 6.95 11.09
CA ASP A 75 5.24 8.32 11.20
C ASP A 75 6.51 8.39 12.05
N ARG A 76 6.63 7.52 13.06
CA ARG A 76 7.78 7.49 13.98
C ARG A 76 9.09 7.10 13.27
N TYR A 77 9.00 6.41 12.14
CA TYR A 77 10.13 6.02 11.31
C TYR A 77 10.12 6.72 9.94
N GLY A 78 9.33 7.78 9.78
CA GLY A 78 9.27 8.57 8.55
C GLY A 78 8.74 7.77 7.37
N LYS A 79 7.78 6.86 7.60
CA LYS A 79 7.15 6.06 6.55
C LYS A 79 5.73 6.58 6.29
N LEU A 80 5.61 7.50 5.35
CA LEU A 80 4.33 8.14 4.97
C LEU A 80 3.80 7.63 3.61
N TRP A 81 4.71 7.40 2.66
CA TRP A 81 4.41 6.89 1.33
C TRP A 81 5.27 5.66 1.03
N PHE A 82 5.04 5.01 -0.11
CA PHE A 82 5.91 3.96 -0.62
C PHE A 82 5.92 4.00 -2.15
N THR A 83 7.01 3.54 -2.74
CA THR A 83 7.17 3.50 -4.20
C THR A 83 6.97 2.07 -4.71
N ILE A 84 6.29 1.95 -5.85
CA ILE A 84 6.18 0.70 -6.61
C ILE A 84 7.08 0.83 -7.83
N LEU A 85 8.10 -0.01 -7.92
CA LEU A 85 8.95 -0.15 -9.11
C LEU A 85 8.51 -1.39 -9.88
N ASP A 86 8.01 -1.22 -11.10
CA ASP A 86 7.41 -2.30 -11.88
C ASP A 86 8.14 -2.54 -13.21
N PHE A 87 8.79 -3.70 -13.34
CA PHE A 87 9.49 -4.11 -14.56
C PHE A 87 8.61 -4.91 -15.53
N LYS A 88 7.42 -5.34 -15.12
CA LYS A 88 6.53 -6.22 -15.90
C LYS A 88 5.21 -5.55 -16.30
N LYS A 89 5.02 -4.27 -15.96
CA LYS A 89 3.80 -3.49 -16.25
C LYS A 89 2.54 -4.13 -15.66
N ALA A 90 2.66 -4.71 -14.47
CA ALA A 90 1.54 -5.20 -13.69
C ALA A 90 0.63 -4.06 -13.20
N THR A 91 1.16 -2.87 -12.90
CA THR A 91 0.40 -1.68 -12.51
C THR A 91 -0.59 -1.27 -13.59
N GLU A 92 -0.22 -1.31 -14.87
CA GLU A 92 -1.11 -1.01 -16.00
C GLU A 92 -2.29 -2.00 -16.12
N LEU A 93 -2.08 -3.25 -15.69
CA LEU A 93 -3.08 -4.32 -15.81
C LEU A 93 -4.05 -4.40 -14.62
N PHE A 94 -3.60 -3.96 -13.44
CA PHE A 94 -4.28 -4.20 -12.16
C PHE A 94 -4.52 -2.94 -11.32
N ALA A 95 -4.16 -1.75 -11.81
CA ALA A 95 -4.58 -0.49 -11.21
C ALA A 95 -6.11 -0.39 -11.25
N ASP A 96 -6.72 -0.13 -10.10
CA ASP A 96 -8.15 0.14 -9.99
C ASP A 96 -8.34 1.40 -9.16
N GLU A 97 -8.60 2.53 -9.82
CA GLU A 97 -8.77 3.84 -9.16
C GLU A 97 -9.85 3.82 -8.08
N ARG A 98 -10.87 2.97 -8.20
CA ARG A 98 -11.96 2.89 -7.21
C ARG A 98 -11.53 2.19 -5.93
N PHE A 99 -10.47 1.40 -5.97
CA PHE A 99 -9.97 0.63 -4.83
C PHE A 99 -8.63 1.16 -4.31
N ASP A 100 -7.69 1.49 -5.20
CA ASP A 100 -6.35 1.99 -4.85
C ASP A 100 -6.30 3.51 -4.71
N GLY A 101 -7.24 4.23 -5.32
CA GLY A 101 -7.09 5.66 -5.60
C GLY A 101 -6.21 5.94 -6.82
N VAL A 102 -5.99 7.22 -7.10
CA VAL A 102 -5.07 7.67 -8.14
C VAL A 102 -3.67 7.77 -7.53
N PRO A 103 -2.61 7.26 -8.18
CA PRO A 103 -1.25 7.45 -7.70
C PRO A 103 -0.88 8.93 -7.76
N GLU A 104 -0.33 9.46 -6.66
CA GLU A 104 0.15 10.85 -6.58
C GLU A 104 1.24 11.15 -7.62
N ARG A 105 2.09 10.16 -7.93
CA ARG A 105 3.19 10.30 -8.89
C ARG A 105 3.38 9.04 -9.72
N VAL A 106 3.59 9.23 -11.02
CA VAL A 106 3.92 8.18 -11.98
C VAL A 106 5.10 8.65 -12.82
N LYS A 107 6.24 7.96 -12.72
CA LYS A 107 7.46 8.23 -13.51
C LYS A 107 7.72 7.03 -14.41
N GLU A 108 7.73 7.24 -15.72
CA GLU A 108 8.21 6.24 -16.67
C GLU A 108 9.73 6.34 -16.77
N THR A 109 10.43 5.35 -16.23
CA THR A 109 11.91 5.32 -16.21
C THR A 109 12.47 4.42 -17.30
N LYS A 110 13.55 4.86 -17.95
CA LYS A 110 14.40 4.08 -18.84
C LYS A 110 15.60 3.52 -18.06
N PRO A 111 16.26 2.45 -18.56
CA PRO A 111 17.47 1.93 -17.94
C PRO A 111 18.56 2.99 -17.73
N GLU A 112 18.68 3.94 -18.65
CA GLU A 112 19.64 5.05 -18.61
C GLU A 112 19.43 5.98 -17.40
N ASP A 113 18.22 6.06 -16.86
CA ASP A 113 17.89 6.94 -15.73
C ASP A 113 18.46 6.42 -14.39
N PHE A 114 18.89 5.16 -14.35
CA PHE A 114 19.51 4.52 -13.17
C PHE A 114 21.04 4.60 -13.18
N ASP A 115 21.65 5.14 -14.25
CA ASP A 115 23.11 5.24 -14.38
C ASP A 115 23.71 6.40 -13.56
N ALA A 116 22.87 7.35 -13.09
CA ALA A 116 23.28 8.48 -12.26
C ALA A 116 22.65 8.38 -10.86
N ASP A 117 23.45 8.61 -9.80
CA ASP A 117 22.98 8.57 -8.40
C ASP A 117 21.82 9.56 -8.15
N GLU A 118 21.85 10.76 -8.77
CA GLU A 118 20.77 11.76 -8.66
C GLU A 118 19.42 11.22 -9.18
N GLY A 119 19.43 10.42 -10.25
CA GLY A 119 18.22 9.80 -10.79
C GLY A 119 17.62 8.75 -9.86
N LEU A 120 18.45 8.06 -9.07
CA LEU A 120 18.00 7.05 -8.11
C LEU A 120 17.31 7.67 -6.90
N ASP A 121 17.88 8.74 -6.35
CA ASP A 121 17.31 9.41 -5.19
C ASP A 121 15.94 10.04 -5.53
N GLU A 122 15.80 10.65 -6.71
CA GLU A 122 14.51 11.14 -7.21
C GLU A 122 13.45 10.03 -7.36
N ILE A 123 13.86 8.83 -7.80
CA ILE A 123 12.95 7.70 -7.99
C ILE A 123 12.53 7.11 -6.63
N ILE A 124 13.46 7.05 -5.68
CA ILE A 124 13.23 6.41 -4.39
C ILE A 124 12.46 7.35 -3.49
N ASP A 125 12.95 8.56 -3.23
CA ASP A 125 12.41 9.49 -2.24
C ASP A 125 11.29 10.38 -2.79
N GLY A 126 11.17 10.48 -4.11
CA GLY A 126 10.34 11.48 -4.76
C GLY A 126 10.91 12.89 -4.52
N GLU A 127 10.73 13.82 -5.45
CA GLU A 127 11.05 15.23 -5.17
C GLU A 127 10.24 15.69 -3.94
N ASP A 128 10.88 16.30 -2.94
CA ASP A 128 10.20 16.87 -1.76
C ASP A 128 9.21 18.01 -2.11
N GLU A 129 8.95 18.27 -3.39
CA GLU A 129 7.88 19.16 -3.86
C GLU A 129 6.52 18.47 -3.80
N LEU A 130 6.06 18.10 -2.61
CA LEU A 130 4.65 18.37 -2.33
C LEU A 130 4.64 19.86 -2.03
N GLU A 131 4.11 20.67 -2.96
CA GLU A 131 3.68 22.02 -2.60
C GLU A 131 2.89 21.85 -1.31
N GLN A 132 3.38 22.45 -0.22
CA GLN A 132 2.60 22.63 1.00
C GLN A 132 1.52 23.66 0.68
N ASP A 133 0.62 23.34 -0.24
CA ASP A 133 -0.70 23.91 -0.23
C ASP A 133 -1.37 23.25 0.96
N ASP A 134 -1.08 23.76 2.16
CA ASP A 134 -1.96 23.58 3.29
C ASP A 134 -3.29 24.23 2.86
N PRO A 135 -4.34 23.45 2.53
CA PRO A 135 -5.60 24.04 2.11
C PRO A 135 -6.28 24.81 3.26
N PHE A 136 -5.67 24.83 4.45
CA PHE A 136 -6.10 25.56 5.63
C PHE A 136 -5.19 26.75 5.99
N GLU A 137 -4.12 27.05 5.25
CA GLU A 137 -3.36 28.30 5.43
C GLU A 137 -4.19 29.48 4.91
N GLY A 138 -5.06 30.02 5.77
CA GLY A 138 -5.74 31.30 5.54
C GLY A 138 -7.23 31.35 5.87
N GLU A 139 -7.85 30.23 6.24
CA GLU A 139 -9.24 30.25 6.72
C GLU A 139 -9.26 30.12 8.24
N ASP A 140 -9.65 31.20 8.92
CA ASP A 140 -10.09 31.18 10.31
C ASP A 140 -11.34 30.28 10.39
N ILE A 141 -11.16 28.97 10.54
CA ILE A 141 -12.27 28.03 10.75
C ILE A 141 -12.91 28.38 12.09
N ASP A 142 -14.11 28.95 12.02
CA ASP A 142 -14.94 29.15 13.20
C ASP A 142 -15.31 27.78 13.78
N PRO A 143 -14.88 27.44 15.01
CA PRO A 143 -15.18 26.16 15.64
C PRO A 143 -16.69 25.93 15.85
N GLU A 144 -17.55 26.94 15.70
CA GLU A 144 -19.02 26.77 15.71
C GLU A 144 -19.63 26.37 14.34
N SER A 145 -18.87 26.42 13.25
CA SER A 145 -19.36 26.10 11.90
C SER A 145 -19.46 24.59 11.60
N ILE A 146 -18.81 23.75 12.42
CA ILE A 146 -18.90 22.29 12.35
C ILE A 146 -20.14 21.83 13.14
N GLN A 147 -21.32 22.03 12.57
CA GLN A 147 -22.48 21.22 12.96
C GLN A 147 -22.44 19.94 12.14
N GLU A 148 -22.02 18.85 12.78
CA GLU A 148 -22.34 17.52 12.26
C GLU A 148 -23.86 17.45 12.04
N PRO A 149 -24.33 17.09 10.84
CA PRO A 149 -25.76 16.85 10.65
C PRO A 149 -26.14 15.68 11.56
N GLU A 150 -27.02 15.92 12.53
CA GLU A 150 -27.52 14.85 13.39
C GLU A 150 -28.19 13.79 12.51
N ALA A 151 -27.57 12.61 12.45
CA ALA A 151 -28.19 11.45 11.86
C ALA A 151 -29.48 11.16 12.66
N PRO A 152 -30.65 11.01 12.02
CA PRO A 152 -31.86 10.66 12.73
C PRO A 152 -31.76 9.19 13.17
N TYR A 153 -31.21 8.94 14.34
CA TYR A 153 -31.38 7.66 15.03
C TYR A 153 -32.76 7.66 15.69
N ASP A 154 -33.72 7.03 15.02
CA ASP A 154 -35.04 6.73 15.59
C ASP A 154 -34.87 5.75 16.76
N SER A 155 -34.72 6.28 17.97
CA SER A 155 -34.78 5.51 19.20
C SER A 155 -36.25 5.27 19.59
N GLY A 156 -36.94 4.47 18.78
CA GLY A 156 -38.34 4.08 18.96
C GLY A 156 -38.48 2.60 19.27
N SER A 157 -38.50 2.25 20.56
CA SER A 157 -39.20 1.11 21.20
C SER A 157 -39.47 -0.16 20.38
N SER A 158 -38.94 -1.30 20.85
CA SER A 158 -39.35 -2.64 20.41
C SER A 158 -40.89 -2.83 20.42
N PRO A 159 -41.42 -3.53 19.41
CA PRO A 159 -42.31 -4.64 19.72
C PRO A 159 -41.96 -5.93 18.95
N SER A 160 -42.43 -7.00 19.56
CA SER A 160 -42.32 -8.42 19.24
C SER A 160 -42.81 -8.87 17.84
N ASN A 161 -42.13 -9.90 17.33
CA ASN A 161 -42.65 -11.10 16.63
C ASN A 161 -43.29 -10.93 15.22
N GLY A 162 -42.68 -11.56 14.20
CA GLY A 162 -43.40 -12.17 13.07
C GLY A 162 -42.93 -11.85 11.64
N SER A 163 -42.37 -12.88 10.98
CA SER A 163 -42.41 -13.22 9.54
C SER A 163 -41.69 -12.38 8.45
N ASN A 164 -40.77 -13.07 7.75
CA ASN A 164 -40.33 -13.04 6.34
C ASN A 164 -40.26 -11.71 5.56
N SER A 165 -39.08 -11.40 5.03
CA SER A 165 -38.85 -11.19 3.59
C SER A 165 -37.35 -11.18 3.25
N ASP A 166 -37.06 -11.49 2.00
CA ASP A 166 -35.82 -12.00 1.45
C ASP A 166 -34.62 -11.04 1.48
N ASP A 167 -33.46 -11.64 1.75
CA ASP A 167 -32.11 -11.07 1.82
C ASP A 167 -31.54 -10.95 0.39
N ASP A 168 -31.48 -9.71 -0.12
CA ASP A 168 -31.07 -9.37 -1.49
C ASP A 168 -29.54 -9.24 -1.61
N TRP A 169 -28.84 -10.38 -1.73
CA TRP A 169 -27.40 -10.46 -2.04
C TRP A 169 -27.13 -10.93 -3.47
N GLN A 170 -27.74 -10.29 -4.47
CA GLN A 170 -27.44 -10.58 -5.87
C GLN A 170 -27.04 -9.36 -6.67
N ASP A 171 -25.80 -8.88 -6.47
CA ASP A 171 -25.16 -7.97 -7.43
C ASP A 171 -23.70 -8.34 -7.77
N GLU A 172 -23.36 -9.63 -7.75
CA GLU A 172 -22.03 -10.14 -8.16
C GLU A 172 -21.89 -10.48 -9.66
N ASN A 173 -22.83 -10.09 -10.53
CA ASN A 173 -22.76 -10.47 -11.96
C ASN A 173 -22.75 -9.32 -12.96
N ARG A 174 -22.44 -8.09 -12.52
CA ARG A 174 -22.51 -6.91 -13.40
C ARG A 174 -21.18 -6.30 -13.81
N VAL A 175 -20.12 -7.10 -13.98
CA VAL A 175 -18.94 -6.68 -14.75
C VAL A 175 -18.37 -7.84 -15.57
N ARG A 176 -19.15 -8.30 -16.56
CA ARG A 176 -18.62 -8.98 -17.75
C ARG A 176 -19.34 -8.43 -18.97
N LYS A 177 -18.72 -7.45 -19.62
CA LYS A 177 -18.88 -7.19 -21.04
C LYS A 177 -17.61 -6.56 -21.58
#